data_AF-A0A821YSY8-F1
#
_entry.id   AF-A0A821YSY8-F1
#
_cell.length_a   1.000
_cell.length_b   1.000
_cell.length_c   1.000
_cell.angle_alpha   90.00
_cell.angle_beta   90.00
_cell.angle_gamma   90.00
#
_symmetry.space_group_name_H-M   'P 1'
#
loop_
_entity.id
_entity.type
_entity.pdbx_description
1 polymer ?
#
loop_
_entity_poly.entity_id
_entity_poly.type
_entity_poly.pdbx_seq_one_letter_code
_entity_poly.pdbx_strand_id
1 'polypeptide(L)'
;MGAAHAIQFKPEDARLVHEDNNLETLSLIWLDDSIKNTKENLIIQQKLRAVIHHLITFHDVRKCKKFKVDEPLAVSILTQSSDQGQSTTALNGKFIHSEVSIDVLLRMKSNPTDKNELIDLCKEEYKDNEKELAIIAEFEQSYSPDRALWWYTRDSFLYCLLNKALRVQNTDMIFLFRFFIRDIERQIEQYKCTAPIRVYRGQLMSNEELEVLRGSIGHFISMNSFLSASIEWKQALAFLDATTISDDLQRVLIMIDAEPRLDGIKPFANITIHSYFTDEKEVLMMLGSIFQLIDTRSDDQLWLIRMKLCGDKDHTWKPVFEQMKNQYGGRDGQTDLLSFGSVLSDMGKYNDAEKYFRRLLNELPHDHNGIADCYHNLGEIALEKGDYDVSLEWFYKSLEIKLQKLVSHYPDLAESYNSIGVVHRKKGDYRQALESYTKALAIFKQAFNEDNIKIAKCYNNMGNIYQLEMKYSDALEYYQKALAIQQRQFHGDHPDLGSSYGNIGGVYQCLRQHDRALKNYKMSLEILEKSFPSQHPLIAMTLKNIGIVYEDKGELQQALAYFEKAEAIRRQALPSTHPHIRLIEEDIQRVKLQINKFS
;
A
#
# COMPACT_ATOMS: atom_id res chain seq x y z
N MET A 1 30.39 -59.66 24.34
CA MET A 1 29.88 -59.29 25.68
C MET A 1 29.99 -57.77 25.82
N GLY A 2 28.92 -57.11 26.31
CA GLY A 2 28.87 -55.68 26.70
C GLY A 2 28.37 -54.75 25.60
N ALA A 3 27.06 -54.64 25.30
CA ALA A 3 25.96 -54.02 26.05
C ALA A 3 26.00 -52.48 26.06
N ALA A 4 25.12 -51.88 25.24
CA ALA A 4 24.68 -50.49 25.33
C ALA A 4 23.65 -50.36 26.46
N HIS A 5 23.72 -49.31 27.28
CA HIS A 5 22.62 -48.85 28.14
C HIS A 5 22.52 -47.32 28.09
N ALA A 6 21.33 -46.87 27.68
CA ALA A 6 20.86 -45.49 27.73
C ALA A 6 20.36 -45.15 29.15
N ILE A 7 20.49 -43.88 29.55
CA ILE A 7 19.85 -43.34 30.76
C ILE A 7 18.79 -42.32 30.32
N GLN A 8 17.54 -42.58 30.71
CA GLN A 8 16.39 -41.67 30.62
C GLN A 8 16.40 -40.66 31.78
N PHE A 9 15.80 -39.48 31.56
CA PHE A 9 15.28 -38.64 32.65
C PHE A 9 13.85 -38.19 32.36
N LYS A 10 13.00 -38.24 33.39
CA LYS A 10 11.60 -37.78 33.42
C LYS A 10 11.49 -36.41 34.14
N PRO A 11 10.45 -35.60 33.86
CA PRO A 11 10.40 -34.18 34.20
C PRO A 11 9.30 -33.86 35.23
N GLU A 12 9.62 -33.68 36.51
CA GLU A 12 8.61 -33.25 37.52
C GLU A 12 9.07 -32.18 38.53
N ASP A 13 10.29 -31.65 38.50
CA ASP A 13 10.72 -30.63 39.49
C ASP A 13 11.09 -29.29 38.84
N ALA A 14 10.17 -28.34 38.85
CA ALA A 14 10.35 -26.98 39.41
C ALA A 14 9.42 -25.94 38.75
N ARG A 15 8.49 -25.41 39.55
CA ARG A 15 7.59 -24.29 39.25
C ARG A 15 8.27 -22.93 39.49
N LEU A 16 7.83 -21.95 38.68
CA LEU A 16 8.02 -20.50 38.70
C LEU A 16 7.56 -19.77 39.98
N VAL A 17 8.10 -18.57 40.24
CA VAL A 17 7.42 -17.40 40.86
C VAL A 17 8.10 -16.07 40.43
N HIS A 18 7.32 -15.21 39.73
CA HIS A 18 7.15 -13.72 39.69
C HIS A 18 8.36 -12.74 39.59
N GLU A 19 8.32 -11.58 38.89
CA GLU A 19 7.26 -10.53 38.78
C GLU A 19 7.52 -9.51 37.61
N ASP A 20 6.46 -8.80 37.19
CA ASP A 20 6.21 -8.01 35.95
C ASP A 20 7.00 -6.70 35.66
N ASN A 21 7.15 -6.33 34.36
CA ASN A 21 6.46 -5.17 33.72
C ASN A 21 6.86 -4.89 32.24
N ASN A 22 5.86 -5.02 31.35
CA ASN A 22 5.59 -4.32 30.07
C ASN A 22 6.40 -4.58 28.79
N LEU A 23 6.07 -5.72 28.17
CA LEU A 23 5.90 -5.88 26.72
C LEU A 23 4.41 -6.25 26.48
N GLU A 24 3.54 -5.25 26.38
CA GLU A 24 2.19 -5.40 25.82
C GLU A 24 2.15 -4.47 24.58
N THR A 25 1.81 -4.90 23.35
CA THR A 25 0.83 -5.92 23.00
C THR A 25 1.18 -6.58 21.65
N LEU A 26 1.57 -7.86 21.71
CA LEU A 26 1.37 -8.84 20.64
C LEU A 26 0.14 -9.67 21.04
N SER A 27 -1.02 -9.38 20.46
CA SER A 27 -2.20 -10.26 20.49
C SER A 27 -2.27 -10.90 19.10
N LEU A 28 -2.02 -12.19 18.91
CA LEU A 28 -2.43 -13.43 19.58
C LEU A 28 -1.36 -14.51 19.21
N ILE A 29 -1.08 -15.62 19.90
CA ILE A 29 -1.91 -16.74 20.39
C ILE A 29 -0.96 -17.63 21.25
N TRP A 30 -1.46 -18.26 22.33
CA TRP A 30 -1.25 -19.68 22.76
C TRP A 30 -1.07 -19.86 24.27
N LEU A 31 -2.17 -20.26 24.93
CA LEU A 31 -2.18 -20.97 26.20
C LEU A 31 -2.54 -22.44 25.91
N ASP A 32 -1.55 -23.33 25.87
CA ASP A 32 -1.64 -24.73 26.34
C ASP A 32 -0.24 -25.36 26.42
N ASP A 33 0.19 -25.76 27.62
CA ASP A 33 1.50 -26.34 27.91
C ASP A 33 1.63 -27.84 27.53
N SER A 34 0.57 -28.48 27.03
CA SER A 34 0.59 -29.90 26.61
C SER A 34 1.35 -30.19 25.30
N ILE A 35 1.88 -29.16 24.64
CA ILE A 35 2.43 -29.23 23.27
C ILE A 35 3.97 -29.28 23.22
N LYS A 36 4.63 -29.33 24.37
CA LYS A 36 6.10 -29.17 24.45
C LYS A 36 6.96 -30.38 24.06
N ASN A 37 6.42 -31.57 23.76
CA ASN A 37 7.26 -32.78 23.67
C ASN A 37 7.21 -33.56 22.35
N THR A 38 6.98 -32.91 21.21
CA THR A 38 7.18 -33.51 19.88
C THR A 38 8.33 -32.85 19.12
N LYS A 39 9.09 -33.66 18.37
CA LYS A 39 10.24 -33.22 17.57
C LYS A 39 9.86 -32.15 16.53
N GLU A 40 8.60 -32.12 16.08
CA GLU A 40 8.04 -31.11 15.17
C GLU A 40 7.90 -29.73 15.83
N ASN A 41 7.54 -29.64 17.11
CA ASN A 41 7.47 -28.36 17.81
C ASN A 41 8.84 -27.76 18.11
N LEU A 42 9.87 -28.59 18.27
CA LEU A 42 11.26 -28.12 18.36
C LEU A 42 11.76 -27.55 17.02
N ILE A 43 11.30 -28.10 15.89
CA ILE A 43 11.63 -27.60 14.53
C ILE A 43 10.89 -26.29 14.24
N ILE A 44 9.62 -26.17 14.65
CA ILE A 44 8.85 -24.92 14.52
C ILE A 44 9.43 -23.83 15.45
N GLN A 45 9.85 -24.17 16.67
CA GLN A 45 10.55 -23.23 17.55
C GLN A 45 11.94 -22.86 17.04
N GLN A 46 12.71 -23.76 16.41
CA GLN A 46 14.00 -23.41 15.80
C GLN A 46 13.83 -22.51 14.56
N LYS A 47 12.77 -22.70 13.75
CA LYS A 47 12.43 -21.81 12.63
C LYS A 47 11.95 -20.44 13.10
N LEU A 48 11.12 -20.37 14.15
CA LEU A 48 10.77 -19.10 14.79
C LEU A 48 11.99 -18.43 15.44
N ARG A 49 12.89 -19.20 16.06
CA ARG A 49 14.14 -18.69 16.63
C ARG A 49 15.07 -18.16 15.55
N ALA A 50 15.09 -18.74 14.34
CA ALA A 50 15.85 -18.23 13.19
C ALA A 50 15.25 -16.96 12.56
N VAL A 51 13.92 -16.85 12.49
CA VAL A 51 13.21 -15.63 12.04
C VAL A 51 13.35 -14.50 13.07
N ILE A 52 13.33 -14.83 14.36
CA ILE A 52 13.63 -13.89 15.45
C ILE A 52 15.14 -13.56 15.52
N HIS A 53 16.03 -14.52 15.20
CA HIS A 53 17.47 -14.25 15.07
C HIS A 53 17.73 -13.25 13.93
N HIS A 54 16.98 -13.32 12.83
CA HIS A 54 16.99 -12.34 11.74
C HIS A 54 16.42 -10.96 12.10
N LEU A 55 15.60 -10.87 13.16
CA LEU A 55 14.96 -9.63 13.61
C LEU A 55 15.64 -9.01 14.86
N ILE A 56 16.62 -9.67 15.50
CA ILE A 56 17.25 -9.23 16.77
C ILE A 56 18.79 -9.04 16.69
N THR A 57 19.48 -9.39 15.61
CA THR A 57 20.94 -9.16 15.49
C THR A 57 21.24 -8.39 14.20
N PHE A 58 21.64 -7.11 14.25
CA PHE A 58 22.94 -6.68 14.75
C PHE A 58 22.85 -5.46 15.69
N HIS A 59 23.10 -5.73 16.98
CA HIS A 59 23.45 -4.72 17.99
C HIS A 59 24.91 -4.85 18.45
N ASP A 60 25.80 -5.50 17.67
CA ASP A 60 27.24 -5.47 17.95
C ASP A 60 28.09 -5.95 16.75
N VAL A 61 28.55 -5.02 15.90
CA VAL A 61 29.80 -5.23 15.10
C VAL A 61 30.88 -4.36 15.73
N ARG A 62 31.20 -4.63 17.01
CA ARG A 62 32.44 -4.21 17.68
C ARG A 62 33.65 -4.81 16.96
N LYS A 63 33.99 -4.25 15.79
CA LYS A 63 35.25 -4.33 15.03
C LYS A 63 35.01 -3.84 13.59
N CYS A 64 34.45 -2.64 13.39
CA CYS A 64 34.38 -2.02 12.05
C CYS A 64 35.78 -1.74 11.49
N LYS A 65 36.32 -2.73 10.77
CA LYS A 65 37.11 -2.58 9.55
C LYS A 65 36.44 -3.46 8.49
N LYS A 66 35.85 -2.79 7.49
CA LYS A 66 35.22 -3.35 6.27
C LYS A 66 33.90 -4.07 6.53
N PHE A 67 32.78 -3.50 6.05
CA PHE A 67 31.69 -4.14 5.28
C PHE A 67 30.44 -3.25 5.30
N LYS A 68 30.12 -2.60 4.15
CA LYS A 68 28.74 -2.17 3.82
C LYS A 68 27.96 -3.48 3.62
N VAL A 69 27.07 -3.82 4.56
CA VAL A 69 26.15 -4.95 4.39
C VAL A 69 24.98 -4.42 3.56
N ASP A 70 24.99 -4.71 2.25
CA ASP A 70 23.89 -4.35 1.36
C ASP A 70 22.69 -5.26 1.60
N GLU A 71 21.68 -4.72 2.28
CA GLU A 71 20.35 -5.30 2.43
C GLU A 71 19.60 -5.36 1.06
N PRO A 72 18.69 -6.33 0.84
CA PRO A 72 18.06 -6.61 -0.47
C PRO A 72 17.38 -5.38 -1.09
N LEU A 73 17.35 -5.30 -2.43
CA LEU A 73 16.78 -4.17 -3.16
C LEU A 73 15.23 -4.25 -3.09
N ALA A 74 14.54 -3.27 -2.49
CA ALA A 74 13.07 -3.23 -2.59
C ALA A 74 12.66 -2.76 -3.99
N VAL A 75 12.29 -3.72 -4.82
CA VAL A 75 11.87 -3.48 -6.20
C VAL A 75 10.36 -3.59 -6.29
N SER A 76 9.70 -2.55 -6.79
CA SER A 76 8.29 -2.62 -7.21
C SER A 76 8.23 -2.84 -8.71
N ILE A 77 7.61 -3.94 -9.15
CA ILE A 77 7.36 -4.23 -10.57
C ILE A 77 6.02 -3.64 -10.97
N LEU A 78 6.03 -2.89 -12.07
CA LEU A 78 4.90 -2.17 -12.63
C LEU A 78 4.52 -2.81 -13.98
N THR A 79 3.34 -3.43 -14.02
CA THR A 79 2.78 -3.99 -15.25
C THR A 79 1.93 -2.95 -15.96
N GLN A 80 2.29 -2.55 -17.19
CA GLN A 80 1.41 -1.75 -18.04
C GLN A 80 0.21 -2.61 -18.47
N SER A 81 -0.98 -2.26 -18.01
CA SER A 81 -2.23 -2.57 -18.70
C SER A 81 -2.66 -1.33 -19.48
N SER A 82 -3.13 -1.56 -20.70
CA SER A 82 -3.18 -0.60 -21.81
C SER A 82 -4.19 0.56 -21.72
N ASP A 83 -4.93 0.77 -20.63
CA ASP A 83 -6.07 1.68 -20.63
C ASP A 83 -6.05 2.75 -19.52
N GLN A 84 -6.32 3.99 -19.94
CA GLN A 84 -6.22 5.25 -19.17
C GLN A 84 -7.32 5.45 -18.11
N GLY A 85 -7.91 4.38 -17.57
CA GLY A 85 -9.12 4.45 -16.72
C GLY A 85 -9.02 3.75 -15.37
N GLN A 86 -7.82 3.48 -14.84
CA GLN A 86 -7.66 2.56 -13.71
C GLN A 86 -7.76 3.23 -12.34
N SER A 87 -8.58 2.61 -11.48
CA SER A 87 -8.70 2.90 -10.05
C SER A 87 -7.46 2.43 -9.27
N THR A 88 -7.09 3.21 -8.27
CA THR A 88 -5.79 3.26 -7.58
C THR A 88 -5.54 2.18 -6.53
N THR A 89 -6.34 1.10 -6.48
CA THR A 89 -6.40 0.21 -5.29
C THR A 89 -5.79 -1.19 -5.44
N ALA A 90 -5.24 -1.56 -6.61
CA ALA A 90 -4.55 -2.86 -6.80
C ALA A 90 -3.12 -2.66 -7.29
N LEU A 91 -2.16 -3.44 -6.74
CA LEU A 91 -0.71 -3.58 -7.05
C LEU A 91 0.06 -2.35 -7.60
N ASN A 92 -0.37 -1.76 -8.70
CA ASN A 92 -0.02 -0.41 -9.16
C ASN A 92 -0.37 0.68 -8.10
N GLY A 93 -1.44 0.47 -7.33
CA GLY A 93 -1.89 1.35 -6.25
C GLY A 93 -0.87 1.54 -5.14
N LYS A 94 -0.23 0.45 -4.67
CA LYS A 94 0.74 0.54 -3.57
C LYS A 94 1.93 1.42 -3.93
N PHE A 95 2.41 1.37 -5.17
CA PHE A 95 3.49 2.24 -5.64
C PHE A 95 3.05 3.70 -5.71
N ILE A 96 1.96 4.00 -6.44
CA ILE A 96 1.50 5.39 -6.61
C ILE A 96 1.14 6.01 -5.26
N HIS A 97 0.48 5.25 -4.37
CA HIS A 97 0.21 5.73 -3.01
C HIS A 97 1.50 5.95 -2.20
N SER A 98 2.53 5.12 -2.35
CA SER A 98 3.83 5.34 -1.69
C SER A 98 4.48 6.63 -2.19
N GLU A 99 4.52 6.84 -3.51
CA GLU A 99 5.04 8.08 -4.11
C GLU A 99 4.25 9.31 -3.67
N VAL A 100 2.92 9.22 -3.67
CA VAL A 100 2.04 10.31 -3.22
C VAL A 100 2.26 10.59 -1.73
N SER A 101 2.46 9.55 -0.91
CA SER A 101 2.74 9.73 0.53
C SER A 101 4.03 10.49 0.77
N ILE A 102 5.09 10.20 -0.01
CA ILE A 102 6.36 10.91 0.08
C ILE A 102 6.21 12.34 -0.45
N ASP A 103 5.55 12.54 -1.60
CA ASP A 103 5.27 13.87 -2.15
C ASP A 103 4.49 14.75 -1.16
N VAL A 104 3.48 14.19 -0.48
CA VAL A 104 2.73 14.89 0.57
C VAL A 104 3.64 15.26 1.75
N LEU A 105 4.54 14.39 2.17
CA LEU A 105 5.51 14.72 3.23
C LEU A 105 6.47 15.84 2.84
N LEU A 106 6.93 15.85 1.59
CA LEU A 106 7.92 16.82 1.10
C LEU A 106 7.32 18.20 0.87
N ARG A 107 6.05 18.27 0.48
CA ARG A 107 5.28 19.54 0.36
C ARG A 107 4.82 20.09 1.71
N MET A 108 4.88 19.28 2.76
CA MET A 108 4.51 19.71 4.10
C MET A 108 5.58 20.63 4.67
N LYS A 109 5.15 21.73 5.30
CA LYS A 109 6.10 22.63 5.98
C LYS A 109 6.84 21.84 7.05
N SER A 110 8.18 21.87 6.98
CA SER A 110 9.01 21.24 8.01
C SER A 110 8.91 22.04 9.29
N ASN A 111 8.77 21.33 10.41
CA ASN A 111 8.79 21.90 11.73
C ASN A 111 10.25 21.90 12.22
N PRO A 112 10.77 23.01 12.77
CA PRO A 112 12.09 23.01 13.39
C PRO A 112 12.33 21.88 14.41
N THR A 113 11.27 21.31 15.00
CA THR A 113 11.38 20.18 15.94
C THR A 113 11.73 18.85 15.26
N ASP A 114 11.51 18.68 13.96
CA ASP A 114 11.70 17.39 13.26
C ASP A 114 13.13 16.86 13.40
N LYS A 115 14.10 17.78 13.24
CA LYS A 115 15.52 17.49 13.38
C LYS A 115 15.83 17.02 14.80
N ASN A 116 15.24 17.67 15.81
CA ASN A 116 15.47 17.34 17.21
C ASN A 116 14.82 15.99 17.57
N GLU A 117 13.58 15.75 17.15
CA GLU A 117 12.89 14.47 17.31
C GLU A 117 13.69 13.32 16.67
N LEU A 118 14.24 13.52 15.46
CA LEU A 118 15.13 12.55 14.81
C LEU A 118 16.41 12.30 15.60
N ILE A 119 17.05 13.37 16.08
CA ILE A 119 18.30 13.27 16.86
C ILE A 119 18.06 12.50 18.17
N ASP A 120 16.98 12.78 18.88
CA ASP A 120 16.64 12.11 20.14
C ASP A 120 16.37 10.63 19.91
N LEU A 121 15.65 10.27 18.84
CA LEU A 121 15.44 8.89 18.44
C LEU A 121 16.77 8.19 18.13
N CYS A 122 17.65 8.85 17.36
CA CYS A 122 18.96 8.29 17.02
C CYS A 122 19.87 8.13 18.26
N LYS A 123 19.82 9.07 19.21
CA LYS A 123 20.57 8.97 20.48
C LYS A 123 20.13 7.75 21.29
N GLU A 124 18.83 7.45 21.33
CA GLU A 124 18.31 6.26 22.01
C GLU A 124 18.66 4.97 21.25
N GLU A 125 18.52 4.95 19.93
CA GLU A 125 18.84 3.77 19.10
C GLU A 125 20.32 3.39 19.18
N TYR A 126 21.21 4.39 19.21
CA TYR A 126 22.67 4.22 19.25
C TYR A 126 23.29 4.51 20.62
N LYS A 127 22.52 4.43 21.71
CA LYS A 127 23.00 4.74 23.07
C LYS A 127 24.25 3.97 23.50
N ASP A 128 24.44 2.77 22.96
CA ASP A 128 25.59 1.89 23.24
C ASP A 128 26.71 1.97 22.18
N ASN A 129 26.62 2.88 21.21
CA ASN A 129 27.58 3.06 20.12
C ASN A 129 28.23 4.45 20.13
N GLU A 130 29.35 4.59 20.84
CA GLU A 130 30.07 5.86 21.01
C GLU A 130 30.46 6.53 19.67
N LYS A 131 30.74 5.76 18.63
CA LYS A 131 31.10 6.30 17.31
C LYS A 131 29.92 7.00 16.66
N GLU A 132 28.76 6.34 16.64
CA GLU A 132 27.54 6.94 16.07
C GLU A 132 27.06 8.11 16.92
N LEU A 133 27.16 8.04 18.26
CA LEU A 133 26.85 9.18 19.14
C LEU A 133 27.70 10.41 18.83
N ALA A 134 28.98 10.24 18.53
CA ALA A 134 29.85 11.35 18.11
C ALA A 134 29.41 11.94 16.76
N ILE A 135 29.01 11.09 15.80
CA ILE A 135 28.50 11.53 14.50
C ILE A 135 27.15 12.25 14.65
N ILE A 136 26.27 11.77 15.53
CA ILE A 136 24.98 12.42 15.85
C ILE A 136 25.22 13.81 16.44
N ALA A 137 26.16 13.96 17.39
CA ALA A 137 26.51 15.25 17.96
C ALA A 137 27.07 16.23 16.91
N GLU A 138 27.89 15.72 15.98
CA GLU A 138 28.39 16.51 14.85
C GLU A 138 27.26 16.93 13.90
N PHE A 139 26.33 16.03 13.59
CA PHE A 139 25.15 16.32 12.77
C PHE A 139 24.26 17.38 13.42
N GLU A 140 24.02 17.25 14.73
CA GLU A 140 23.25 18.22 15.53
C GLU A 140 23.82 19.64 15.39
N GLN A 141 25.14 19.79 15.49
CA GLN A 141 25.80 21.10 15.47
C GLN A 141 26.06 21.66 14.06
N SER A 142 26.35 20.80 13.08
CA SER A 142 26.92 21.23 11.79
C SER A 142 26.06 20.93 10.56
N TYR A 143 24.94 20.22 10.72
CA TYR A 143 24.04 19.96 9.59
C TYR A 143 23.53 21.27 8.98
N SER A 144 23.68 21.38 7.67
CA SER A 144 23.04 22.42 6.85
C SER A 144 22.38 21.80 5.62
N PRO A 145 21.28 22.40 5.11
CA PRO A 145 20.61 21.92 3.91
C PRO A 145 21.50 21.79 2.67
N ASP A 146 22.62 22.52 2.61
CA ASP A 146 23.57 22.49 1.48
C ASP A 146 24.61 21.37 1.61
N ARG A 147 24.61 20.63 2.73
CA ARG A 147 25.48 19.46 2.98
C ARG A 147 24.72 18.14 3.08
N ALA A 148 23.45 18.09 2.69
CA ALA A 148 22.63 16.89 2.77
C ALA A 148 23.22 15.69 2.01
N LEU A 149 23.71 15.85 0.76
CA LEU A 149 24.34 14.73 0.02
C LEU A 149 25.63 14.22 0.69
N TRP A 150 26.43 15.12 1.24
CA TRP A 150 27.65 14.75 1.97
C TRP A 150 27.31 13.92 3.21
N TRP A 151 26.28 14.32 3.96
CA TRP A 151 25.79 13.57 5.11
C TRP A 151 25.15 12.24 4.71
N TYR A 152 24.43 12.19 3.60
CA TYR A 152 23.79 10.98 3.09
C TYR A 152 24.81 9.92 2.67
N THR A 153 25.92 10.33 2.06
CA THR A 153 26.97 9.43 1.55
C THR A 153 28.05 9.09 2.57
N ARG A 154 28.05 9.75 3.73
CA ARG A 154 28.97 9.45 4.83
C ARG A 154 28.61 8.11 5.48
N ASP A 155 29.64 7.35 5.83
CA ASP A 155 29.51 6.16 6.68
C ASP A 155 28.99 6.57 8.07
N SER A 156 27.66 6.55 8.21
CA SER A 156 26.91 7.06 9.36
C SER A 156 25.52 6.43 9.44
N PHE A 157 24.89 6.54 10.60
CA PHE A 157 23.50 6.14 10.83
C PHE A 157 22.49 6.64 9.78
N LEU A 158 22.71 7.83 9.20
CA LEU A 158 21.75 8.49 8.28
C LEU A 158 21.46 7.66 7.05
N TYR A 159 22.49 7.13 6.39
CA TYR A 159 22.34 6.32 5.19
C TYR A 159 21.54 5.05 5.50
N CYS A 160 21.94 4.33 6.54
CA CYS A 160 21.35 3.06 6.92
C CYS A 160 19.88 3.24 7.35
N LEU A 161 19.60 4.18 8.26
CA LEU A 161 18.25 4.41 8.76
C LEU A 161 17.30 4.91 7.68
N LEU A 162 17.73 5.88 6.85
CA LEU A 162 16.88 6.42 5.80
C LEU A 162 16.55 5.36 4.76
N ASN A 163 17.55 4.66 4.22
CA ASN A 163 17.30 3.65 3.19
C ASN A 163 16.49 2.46 3.74
N LYS A 164 16.72 2.06 5.00
CA LYS A 164 15.89 1.05 5.66
C LYS A 164 14.45 1.51 5.81
N ALA A 165 14.22 2.74 6.31
CA ALA A 165 12.90 3.32 6.49
C ALA A 165 12.11 3.39 5.17
N LEU A 166 12.78 3.87 4.11
CA LEU A 166 12.27 3.93 2.75
C LEU A 166 11.92 2.53 2.21
N ARG A 167 12.80 1.54 2.42
CA ARG A 167 12.60 0.15 1.98
C ARG A 167 11.39 -0.51 2.63
N VAL A 168 11.30 -0.42 3.96
CA VAL A 168 10.22 -1.06 4.73
C VAL A 168 8.97 -0.18 4.84
N GLN A 169 8.98 1.00 4.20
CA GLN A 169 7.91 2.00 4.26
C GLN A 169 7.52 2.36 5.70
N ASN A 170 8.53 2.53 6.56
CA ASN A 170 8.35 2.98 7.94
C ASN A 170 7.91 4.45 7.95
N THR A 171 6.61 4.66 8.10
CA THR A 171 5.95 5.96 8.02
C THR A 171 6.54 6.97 9.01
N ASP A 172 6.80 6.56 10.25
CA ASP A 172 7.33 7.43 11.31
C ASP A 172 8.74 7.92 11.01
N MET A 173 9.62 7.01 10.58
CA MET A 173 10.99 7.37 10.24
C MET A 173 11.04 8.26 8.99
N ILE A 174 10.25 7.94 7.95
CA ILE A 174 10.18 8.77 6.74
C ILE A 174 9.65 10.17 7.08
N PHE A 175 8.65 10.25 7.97
CA PHE A 175 8.13 11.53 8.47
C PHE A 175 9.22 12.37 9.14
N LEU A 176 10.04 11.78 10.02
CA LEU A 176 11.16 12.49 10.67
C LEU A 176 12.26 12.87 9.67
N PHE A 177 12.53 12.02 8.69
CA PHE A 177 13.53 12.28 7.64
C PHE A 177 13.08 13.27 6.55
N ARG A 178 11.81 13.73 6.55
CA ARG A 178 11.28 14.54 5.44
C ARG A 178 12.09 15.80 5.11
N PHE A 179 12.67 16.45 6.12
CA PHE A 179 13.53 17.62 5.89
C PHE A 179 14.80 17.22 5.15
N PHE A 180 15.41 16.10 5.54
CA PHE A 180 16.65 15.59 4.97
C PHE A 180 16.43 15.05 3.55
N ILE A 181 15.33 14.33 3.31
CA ILE A 181 14.93 13.86 1.97
C ILE A 181 14.73 15.07 1.04
N ARG A 182 14.01 16.12 1.49
CA ARG A 182 13.83 17.35 0.72
C ARG A 182 15.16 18.04 0.38
N ASP A 183 16.07 18.10 1.34
CA ASP A 183 17.37 18.74 1.14
C ASP A 183 18.26 17.92 0.18
N ILE A 184 18.19 16.58 0.20
CA ILE A 184 18.82 15.69 -0.79
C ILE A 184 18.22 15.94 -2.18
N GLU A 185 16.89 15.91 -2.32
CA GLU A 185 16.21 16.12 -3.61
C GLU A 185 16.55 17.48 -4.22
N ARG A 186 16.57 18.53 -3.40
CA ARG A 186 16.98 19.87 -3.81
C ARG A 186 18.41 19.90 -4.37
N GLN A 187 19.34 19.18 -3.73
CA GLN A 187 20.71 19.10 -4.22
C GLN A 187 20.83 18.24 -5.48
N ILE A 188 20.07 17.15 -5.61
CA ILE A 188 20.00 16.37 -6.86
C ILE A 188 19.53 17.27 -8.01
N GLU A 189 18.49 18.08 -7.79
CA GLU A 189 18.00 19.01 -8.81
C GLU A 189 19.04 20.10 -9.16
N GLN A 190 19.75 20.61 -8.15
CA GLN A 190 20.81 21.61 -8.33
C GLN A 190 22.00 21.07 -9.14
N TYR A 191 22.38 19.80 -8.92
CA TYR A 191 23.55 19.16 -9.52
C TYR A 191 23.19 18.15 -10.61
N LYS A 192 21.99 18.27 -11.18
CA LYS A 192 21.47 17.32 -12.16
C LYS A 192 22.36 17.18 -13.38
N CYS A 193 22.49 15.95 -13.88
CA CYS A 193 23.19 15.68 -15.13
C CYS A 193 22.47 16.31 -16.32
N THR A 194 23.22 16.83 -17.28
CA THR A 194 22.70 17.46 -18.52
C THR A 194 23.08 16.70 -19.80
N ALA A 195 23.92 15.67 -19.65
CA ALA A 195 24.37 14.80 -20.71
C ALA A 195 23.99 13.33 -20.40
N PRO A 196 23.77 12.50 -21.43
CA PRO A 196 23.47 11.09 -21.25
C PRO A 196 24.59 10.40 -20.49
N ILE A 197 24.24 9.51 -19.57
CA ILE A 197 25.19 8.79 -18.74
C ILE A 197 24.81 7.33 -18.62
N ARG A 198 25.84 6.47 -18.58
CA ARG A 198 25.70 5.07 -18.22
C ARG A 198 26.32 4.85 -16.87
N VAL A 199 25.56 4.22 -15.97
CA VAL A 199 26.00 3.92 -14.61
C VAL A 199 25.80 2.46 -14.29
N TYR A 200 26.51 1.99 -13.26
CA TYR A 200 26.64 0.60 -12.88
C TYR A 200 26.43 0.46 -11.38
N ARG A 201 25.65 -0.54 -10.98
CA ARG A 201 25.45 -0.91 -9.57
C ARG A 201 25.70 -2.40 -9.41
N GLY A 202 26.61 -2.76 -8.50
CA GLY A 202 26.75 -4.12 -8.02
C GLY A 202 25.71 -4.38 -6.94
N GLN A 203 25.02 -5.50 -7.01
CA GLN A 203 24.03 -5.92 -6.03
C GLN A 203 24.09 -7.45 -5.84
N LEU A 204 24.03 -7.90 -4.58
CA LEU A 204 23.72 -9.29 -4.28
C LEU A 204 22.20 -9.46 -4.26
N MET A 205 21.73 -10.55 -4.86
CA MET A 205 20.31 -10.80 -5.07
C MET A 205 20.00 -12.28 -4.89
N SER A 206 18.87 -12.59 -4.25
CA SER A 206 18.42 -13.98 -4.14
C SER A 206 17.98 -14.54 -5.49
N ASN A 207 17.99 -15.87 -5.62
CA ASN A 207 17.48 -16.54 -6.82
C ASN A 207 16.02 -16.17 -7.12
N GLU A 208 15.20 -16.01 -6.07
CA GLU A 208 13.78 -15.65 -6.21
C GLU A 208 13.60 -14.23 -6.75
N GLU A 209 14.28 -13.24 -6.18
CA GLU A 209 14.27 -11.85 -6.66
C GLU A 209 14.75 -11.75 -8.12
N LEU A 210 15.78 -12.54 -8.47
CA LEU A 210 16.32 -12.55 -9.82
C LEU A 210 15.31 -13.15 -10.82
N GLU A 211 14.63 -14.24 -10.48
CA GLU A 211 13.56 -14.79 -11.33
C GLU A 211 12.40 -13.81 -11.51
N VAL A 212 12.02 -13.12 -10.44
CA VAL A 212 10.99 -12.06 -10.47
C VAL A 212 11.40 -10.92 -11.40
N LEU A 213 12.66 -10.47 -11.35
CA LEU A 213 13.18 -9.49 -12.31
C LEU A 213 13.18 -10.03 -13.74
N ARG A 214 13.63 -11.26 -13.96
CA ARG A 214 13.66 -11.87 -15.30
C ARG A 214 12.26 -12.00 -15.91
N GLY A 215 11.25 -12.33 -15.10
CA GLY A 215 9.85 -12.34 -15.52
C GLY A 215 9.30 -10.95 -15.85
N SER A 216 10.02 -9.88 -15.48
CA SER A 216 9.61 -8.49 -15.63
C SER A 216 10.24 -7.80 -16.85
N ILE A 217 10.89 -8.55 -17.76
CA ILE A 217 11.52 -7.97 -18.97
C ILE A 217 10.45 -7.28 -19.82
N GLY A 218 10.73 -6.05 -20.24
CA GLY A 218 9.78 -5.19 -20.96
C GLY A 218 8.83 -4.39 -20.06
N HIS A 219 8.72 -4.74 -18.77
CA HIS A 219 7.94 -4.01 -17.78
C HIS A 219 8.75 -2.91 -17.10
N PHE A 220 8.04 -2.10 -16.29
CA PHE A 220 8.64 -0.98 -15.56
C PHE A 220 8.92 -1.40 -14.13
N ILE A 221 9.94 -0.79 -13.54
CA ILE A 221 10.43 -1.06 -12.21
C ILE A 221 10.61 0.28 -11.52
N SER A 222 10.16 0.39 -10.29
CA SER A 222 10.48 1.54 -9.44
C SER A 222 11.07 1.09 -8.12
N MET A 223 11.85 1.96 -7.51
CA MET A 223 12.45 1.76 -6.21
C MET A 223 11.99 2.86 -5.27
N ASN A 224 11.52 2.46 -4.09
CA ASN A 224 11.12 3.39 -3.05
C ASN A 224 12.33 3.90 -2.25
N SER A 225 13.53 3.94 -2.84
CA SER A 225 14.76 4.47 -2.24
C SER A 225 15.55 5.30 -3.26
N PHE A 226 16.50 6.12 -2.80
CA PHE A 226 17.49 6.69 -3.70
C PHE A 226 18.36 5.58 -4.29
N LEU A 227 18.64 5.65 -5.59
CA LEU A 227 19.48 4.67 -6.26
C LEU A 227 20.87 5.26 -6.48
N SER A 228 21.83 4.74 -5.71
CA SER A 228 23.25 5.03 -5.89
C SER A 228 23.87 4.06 -6.90
N ALA A 229 24.62 4.60 -7.86
CA ALA A 229 25.34 3.84 -8.87
C ALA A 229 26.65 4.55 -9.23
N SER A 230 27.66 3.80 -9.69
CA SER A 230 28.95 4.34 -10.12
C SER A 230 29.00 4.51 -11.63
N ILE A 231 29.73 5.50 -12.12
CA ILE A 231 30.05 5.64 -13.56
C ILE A 231 31.05 4.56 -14.01
N GLU A 232 31.76 3.94 -13.06
CA GLU A 232 32.76 2.91 -13.34
C GLU A 232 32.28 1.50 -12.95
N TRP A 233 32.11 0.63 -13.95
CA TRP A 233 31.69 -0.76 -13.72
C TRP A 233 32.64 -1.55 -12.80
N LYS A 234 33.95 -1.24 -12.82
CA LYS A 234 34.93 -1.88 -11.93
C LYS A 234 34.69 -1.55 -10.45
N GLN A 235 34.29 -0.31 -10.16
CA GLN A 235 33.95 0.09 -8.80
C GLN A 235 32.66 -0.63 -8.35
N ALA A 236 31.66 -0.68 -9.24
CA ALA A 236 30.43 -1.44 -8.99
C ALA A 236 30.70 -2.93 -8.70
N LEU A 237 31.64 -3.57 -9.41
CA LEU A 237 32.04 -4.95 -9.13
C LEU A 237 32.85 -5.12 -7.85
N ALA A 238 33.67 -4.15 -7.48
CA ALA A 238 34.45 -4.23 -6.23
C ALA A 238 33.55 -4.36 -4.98
N PHE A 239 32.33 -3.82 -5.04
CA PHE A 239 31.31 -4.02 -3.99
C PHE A 239 30.81 -5.48 -3.91
N LEU A 240 30.85 -6.24 -5.00
CA LEU A 240 30.46 -7.66 -5.04
C LEU A 240 31.58 -8.59 -4.58
N ASP A 241 32.83 -8.19 -4.77
CA ASP A 241 34.02 -9.01 -4.46
C ASP A 241 34.33 -9.07 -2.97
N ALA A 242 33.83 -8.12 -2.19
CA ALA A 242 34.08 -8.07 -0.77
C ALA A 242 33.36 -9.21 -0.03
N THR A 243 32.19 -9.65 -0.47
CA THR A 243 31.26 -10.44 0.37
C THR A 243 31.39 -11.94 0.14
N THR A 244 31.49 -12.73 1.22
CA THR A 244 31.33 -14.20 1.15
C THR A 244 29.90 -14.53 0.77
N ILE A 245 29.72 -15.24 -0.33
CA ILE A 245 28.42 -15.59 -0.90
C ILE A 245 27.94 -16.91 -0.31
N SER A 246 26.70 -16.93 0.16
CA SER A 246 25.93 -18.15 0.44
C SER A 246 25.31 -18.69 -0.86
N ASP A 247 25.08 -20.00 -0.93
CA ASP A 247 24.62 -20.69 -2.16
C ASP A 247 23.29 -20.18 -2.75
N ASP A 248 22.55 -19.36 -2.00
CA ASP A 248 21.26 -18.77 -2.35
C ASP A 248 21.34 -17.36 -2.96
N LEU A 249 22.53 -16.76 -3.04
CA LEU A 249 22.76 -15.41 -3.56
C LEU A 249 23.54 -15.41 -4.88
N GLN A 250 23.10 -14.55 -5.79
CA GLN A 250 23.71 -14.29 -7.10
C GLN A 250 24.35 -12.90 -7.13
N ARG A 251 25.49 -12.81 -7.82
CA ARG A 251 26.12 -11.53 -8.14
C ARG A 251 25.40 -10.91 -9.33
N VAL A 252 24.91 -9.69 -9.15
CA VAL A 252 24.21 -8.94 -10.20
C VAL A 252 24.91 -7.61 -10.44
N LEU A 253 25.26 -7.36 -11.69
CA LEU A 253 25.66 -6.04 -12.18
C LEU A 253 24.49 -5.43 -12.94
N ILE A 254 23.94 -4.35 -12.39
CA ILE A 254 22.89 -3.56 -13.03
C ILE A 254 23.57 -2.45 -13.82
N MET A 255 23.27 -2.36 -15.11
CA MET A 255 23.70 -1.31 -16.02
C MET A 255 22.49 -0.46 -16.39
N ILE A 256 22.59 0.85 -16.12
CA ILE A 256 21.48 1.79 -16.30
C ILE A 256 21.89 2.85 -17.31
N ASP A 257 21.11 2.95 -18.40
CA ASP A 257 21.21 4.05 -19.37
C ASP A 257 20.25 5.17 -18.96
N ALA A 258 20.80 6.36 -18.69
CA ALA A 258 20.03 7.53 -18.24
C ALA A 258 20.23 8.73 -19.19
N GLU A 259 19.12 9.18 -19.79
CA GLU A 259 19.07 10.30 -20.73
C GLU A 259 18.34 11.49 -20.09
N PRO A 260 19.06 12.52 -19.61
CA PRO A 260 18.46 13.60 -18.81
C PRO A 260 17.56 14.54 -19.62
N ARG A 261 17.54 14.42 -20.96
CA ARG A 261 16.72 15.25 -21.85
C ARG A 261 15.36 14.65 -22.16
N LEU A 262 15.05 13.47 -21.63
CA LEU A 262 13.71 12.90 -21.74
C LEU A 262 12.70 13.77 -21.00
N ASP A 263 11.57 13.99 -21.66
CA ASP A 263 10.47 14.76 -21.10
C ASP A 263 9.93 14.08 -19.83
N GLY A 264 9.90 14.80 -18.72
CA GLY A 264 9.35 14.29 -17.47
C GLY A 264 10.24 13.34 -16.66
N ILE A 265 11.50 13.20 -17.02
CA ILE A 265 12.43 12.33 -16.28
C ILE A 265 12.69 12.89 -14.88
N LYS A 266 12.64 12.02 -13.86
CA LYS A 266 13.12 12.41 -12.53
C LYS A 266 14.62 12.73 -12.60
N PRO A 267 15.08 13.83 -11.99
CA PRO A 267 16.48 14.22 -12.04
C PRO A 267 17.38 13.19 -11.36
N PHE A 268 18.61 13.14 -11.83
CA PHE A 268 19.71 12.38 -11.22
C PHE A 268 20.97 13.23 -11.32
N ALA A 269 21.85 13.10 -10.34
CA ALA A 269 23.03 13.97 -10.20
C ALA A 269 24.30 13.14 -10.11
N ASN A 270 25.37 13.63 -10.75
CA ASN A 270 26.71 13.18 -10.44
C ASN A 270 27.13 13.87 -9.14
N ILE A 271 27.17 13.10 -8.06
CA ILE A 271 27.42 13.61 -6.72
C ILE A 271 28.86 13.41 -6.27
N THR A 272 29.76 12.98 -7.15
CA THR A 272 31.17 12.68 -6.83
C THR A 272 31.81 13.75 -5.94
N ILE A 273 31.76 15.03 -6.34
CA ILE A 273 32.39 16.13 -5.61
C ILE A 273 31.58 16.63 -4.40
N HIS A 274 30.34 16.16 -4.25
CA HIS A 274 29.41 16.52 -3.18
C HIS A 274 29.23 15.39 -2.15
N SER A 275 29.75 14.21 -2.45
CA SER A 275 29.74 13.03 -1.59
C SER A 275 30.86 13.09 -0.54
N TYR A 276 30.71 12.31 0.52
CA TYR A 276 31.76 12.06 1.50
C TYR A 276 32.94 11.31 0.86
N PHE A 277 32.64 10.37 -0.04
CA PHE A 277 33.62 9.54 -0.73
C PHE A 277 33.85 10.05 -2.16
N THR A 278 34.68 11.07 -2.30
CA THR A 278 34.93 11.71 -3.61
C THR A 278 35.56 10.81 -4.67
N ASP A 279 36.07 9.64 -4.28
CA ASP A 279 36.70 8.67 -5.19
C ASP A 279 35.70 7.67 -5.80
N GLU A 280 34.47 7.57 -5.27
CA GLU A 280 33.45 6.56 -5.66
C GLU A 280 32.69 6.88 -6.97
N LYS A 281 33.00 8.04 -7.60
CA LYS A 281 32.42 8.49 -8.88
C LYS A 281 30.90 8.27 -8.96
N GLU A 282 30.23 8.65 -7.87
CA GLU A 282 28.85 8.28 -7.58
C GLU A 282 27.85 9.15 -8.33
N VAL A 283 26.79 8.50 -8.82
CA VAL A 283 25.59 9.11 -9.38
C VAL A 283 24.41 8.67 -8.53
N LEU A 284 23.64 9.65 -8.08
CA LEU A 284 22.45 9.42 -7.26
C LEU A 284 21.20 9.75 -8.06
N MET A 285 20.28 8.80 -8.15
CA MET A 285 18.99 8.98 -8.79
C MET A 285 17.92 9.29 -7.75
N MET A 286 17.01 10.20 -8.10
CA MET A 286 15.94 10.65 -7.22
C MET A 286 14.99 9.50 -6.85
N LEU A 287 14.43 9.58 -5.65
CA LEU A 287 13.42 8.68 -5.14
C LEU A 287 12.24 8.55 -6.12
N GLY A 288 11.73 7.34 -6.33
CA GLY A 288 10.63 7.08 -7.26
C GLY A 288 11.00 7.17 -8.74
N SER A 289 12.30 7.11 -9.05
CA SER A 289 12.77 6.94 -10.43
C SER A 289 12.23 5.63 -11.01
N ILE A 290 11.68 5.71 -12.23
CA ILE A 290 11.10 4.57 -12.93
C ILE A 290 12.08 4.10 -14.01
N PHE A 291 12.27 2.80 -14.09
CA PHE A 291 13.18 2.15 -15.02
C PHE A 291 12.43 1.13 -15.87
N GLN A 292 12.75 1.01 -17.15
CA GLN A 292 12.32 -0.13 -17.95
C GLN A 292 13.41 -1.19 -17.96
N LEU A 293 13.04 -2.44 -17.66
CA LEU A 293 13.94 -3.58 -17.79
C LEU A 293 14.06 -3.99 -19.26
N ILE A 294 15.28 -3.94 -19.81
CA ILE A 294 15.54 -4.18 -21.23
C ILE A 294 15.86 -5.65 -21.50
N ASP A 295 16.88 -6.17 -20.83
CA ASP A 295 17.22 -7.59 -20.87
C ASP A 295 18.10 -8.00 -19.70
N THR A 296 18.33 -9.30 -19.62
CA THR A 296 19.23 -9.94 -18.67
C THR A 296 20.16 -10.90 -19.41
N ARG A 297 21.40 -11.01 -18.96
CA ARG A 297 22.41 -11.96 -19.46
C ARG A 297 23.13 -12.58 -18.28
N SER A 298 23.52 -13.84 -18.38
CA SER A 298 24.41 -14.48 -17.41
C SER A 298 25.72 -14.87 -18.06
N ASP A 299 26.79 -14.68 -17.28
CA ASP A 299 28.09 -15.33 -17.43
C ASP A 299 28.33 -16.13 -16.13
N ASP A 300 29.17 -17.17 -16.13
CA ASP A 300 29.24 -18.27 -15.16
C ASP A 300 29.29 -17.88 -13.65
N GLN A 301 29.52 -16.59 -13.31
CA GLN A 301 29.50 -16.06 -11.94
C GLN A 301 28.85 -14.66 -11.80
N LEU A 302 28.25 -14.09 -12.85
CA LEU A 302 27.72 -12.73 -12.84
C LEU A 302 26.50 -12.60 -13.77
N TRP A 303 25.42 -12.07 -13.22
CA TRP A 303 24.27 -11.62 -13.99
C TRP A 303 24.41 -10.15 -14.38
N LEU A 304 24.27 -9.85 -15.67
CA LEU A 304 24.15 -8.50 -16.18
C LEU A 304 22.67 -8.19 -16.42
N ILE A 305 22.18 -7.14 -15.76
CA ILE A 305 20.84 -6.61 -15.95
C ILE A 305 20.94 -5.26 -16.64
N ARG A 306 20.23 -5.08 -17.75
CA ARG A 306 20.20 -3.80 -18.49
C ARG A 306 18.87 -3.10 -18.27
N MET A 307 18.94 -1.86 -17.81
CA MET A 307 17.80 -0.99 -17.53
C MET A 307 17.98 0.35 -18.22
N LYS A 308 16.88 1.02 -18.54
CA LYS A 308 16.89 2.44 -18.94
C LYS A 308 16.04 3.25 -17.96
N LEU A 309 16.49 4.45 -17.62
CA LEU A 309 15.68 5.41 -16.87
C LEU A 309 14.58 5.97 -17.79
N CYS A 310 13.35 6.04 -17.29
CA CYS A 310 12.17 6.41 -18.07
C CYS A 310 11.68 7.82 -17.74
N GLY A 311 11.16 8.49 -18.77
CA GLY A 311 10.43 9.75 -18.63
C GLY A 311 8.92 9.55 -18.70
N ASP A 312 8.18 10.65 -18.61
CA ASP A 312 6.71 10.62 -18.52
C ASP A 312 6.04 10.02 -19.77
N LYS A 313 6.68 10.12 -20.93
CA LYS A 313 6.14 9.57 -22.19
C LYS A 313 6.25 8.06 -22.30
N ASP A 314 7.09 7.43 -21.49
CA ASP A 314 7.29 5.98 -21.52
C ASP A 314 6.14 5.23 -20.80
N HIS A 315 5.32 5.92 -20.00
CA HIS A 315 4.30 5.29 -19.18
C HIS A 315 3.04 6.14 -18.94
N THR A 316 1.92 5.49 -18.56
CA THR A 316 0.62 6.16 -18.32
C THR A 316 0.39 6.59 -16.87
N TRP A 317 1.40 6.51 -16.00
CA TRP A 317 1.23 6.74 -14.55
C TRP A 317 1.15 8.21 -14.16
N LYS A 318 1.81 9.12 -14.90
CA LYS A 318 1.87 10.54 -14.53
C LYS A 318 0.49 11.18 -14.37
N PRO A 319 -0.47 11.00 -15.30
CA PRO A 319 -1.83 11.52 -15.11
C PRO A 319 -2.49 11.02 -13.82
N VAL A 320 -2.30 9.74 -13.48
CA VAL A 320 -2.85 9.15 -12.25
C VAL A 320 -2.17 9.73 -11.01
N PHE A 321 -0.84 9.83 -11.01
CA PHE A 321 -0.07 10.44 -9.92
C PHE A 321 -0.46 11.91 -9.72
N GLU A 322 -0.54 12.72 -10.78
CA GLU A 322 -0.93 14.13 -10.68
C GLU A 322 -2.39 14.28 -10.24
N GLN A 323 -3.30 13.42 -10.69
CA GLN A 323 -4.67 13.40 -10.19
C GLN A 323 -4.73 13.14 -8.69
N MET A 324 -4.01 12.12 -8.19
CA MET A 324 -3.94 11.80 -6.77
C MET A 324 -3.23 12.90 -5.98
N LYS A 325 -2.12 13.42 -6.48
CA LYS A 325 -1.38 14.53 -5.88
C LYS A 325 -2.27 15.76 -5.65
N ASN A 326 -3.12 16.08 -6.63
CA ASN A 326 -4.08 17.18 -6.56
C ASN A 326 -5.22 16.91 -5.56
N GLN A 327 -5.50 15.65 -5.21
CA GLN A 327 -6.48 15.29 -4.19
C GLN A 327 -6.01 15.68 -2.78
N TYR A 328 -4.70 15.60 -2.51
CA TYR A 328 -4.12 15.81 -1.17
C TYR A 328 -3.40 17.15 -1.02
N GLY A 329 -3.65 18.15 -1.89
CA GLY A 329 -3.04 19.49 -1.83
C GLY A 329 -4.05 20.61 -1.69
N GLY A 330 -3.72 21.65 -0.90
CA GLY A 330 -4.49 22.90 -0.88
C GLY A 330 -4.33 23.72 -2.18
N ARG A 331 -5.04 24.85 -2.30
CA ARG A 331 -4.99 25.73 -3.51
C ARG A 331 -3.57 26.21 -3.88
N ASP A 332 -2.67 26.25 -2.90
CA ASP A 332 -1.27 26.66 -3.06
C ASP A 332 -0.30 25.47 -3.18
N GLY A 333 -0.81 24.24 -3.26
CA GLY A 333 -0.02 23.00 -3.30
C GLY A 333 0.60 22.58 -1.98
N GLN A 334 0.48 23.37 -0.90
CA GLN A 334 0.93 23.00 0.44
C GLN A 334 0.06 21.88 1.03
N THR A 335 0.71 21.03 1.80
CA THR A 335 0.11 19.89 2.51
C THR A 335 0.35 20.02 4.01
N ASP A 336 -0.39 19.24 4.78
CA ASP A 336 -0.38 19.22 6.24
C ASP A 336 -0.56 17.79 6.78
N LEU A 337 -0.62 17.65 8.11
CA LEU A 337 -0.86 16.37 8.76
C LEU A 337 -2.22 15.75 8.38
N LEU A 338 -3.22 16.57 8.03
CA LEU A 338 -4.52 16.09 7.58
C LEU A 338 -4.35 15.36 6.25
N SER A 339 -3.68 16.02 5.29
CA SER A 339 -3.37 15.46 3.98
C SER A 339 -2.55 14.16 4.10
N PHE A 340 -1.55 14.15 4.99
CA PHE A 340 -0.72 12.96 5.22
C PHE A 340 -1.51 11.80 5.83
N GLY A 341 -2.33 12.07 6.86
CA GLY A 341 -3.21 11.08 7.45
C GLY A 341 -4.20 10.51 6.43
N SER A 342 -4.76 11.34 5.54
CA SER A 342 -5.67 10.89 4.48
C SER A 342 -5.00 9.95 3.49
N VAL A 343 -3.78 10.25 3.03
CA VAL A 343 -3.04 9.32 2.14
C VAL A 343 -2.80 7.98 2.84
N LEU A 344 -2.42 8.00 4.12
CA LEU A 344 -2.22 6.77 4.90
C LEU A 344 -3.51 5.97 5.07
N SER A 345 -4.65 6.64 5.24
CA SER A 345 -5.96 6.00 5.29
C SER A 345 -6.27 5.30 3.97
N ASP A 346 -6.05 5.97 2.84
CA ASP A 346 -6.27 5.41 1.49
C ASP A 346 -5.29 4.27 1.16
N MET A 347 -4.10 4.27 1.77
CA MET A 347 -3.16 3.14 1.74
C MET A 347 -3.61 1.93 2.58
N GLY A 348 -4.66 2.07 3.39
CA GLY A 348 -5.09 1.08 4.37
C GLY A 348 -4.20 1.03 5.63
N LYS A 349 -3.29 2.01 5.81
CA LYS A 349 -2.45 2.15 7.02
C LYS A 349 -3.23 2.87 8.12
N TYR A 350 -4.36 2.30 8.53
CA TYR A 350 -5.33 2.94 9.42
C TYR A 350 -4.77 3.34 10.80
N ASN A 351 -3.85 2.55 11.36
CA ASN A 351 -3.23 2.86 12.64
C ASN A 351 -2.29 4.07 12.55
N ASP A 352 -1.49 4.15 11.49
CA ASP A 352 -0.62 5.30 11.24
C ASP A 352 -1.47 6.55 10.98
N ALA A 353 -2.49 6.43 10.12
CA ALA A 353 -3.42 7.52 9.83
C ALA A 353 -4.08 8.07 11.09
N GLU A 354 -4.61 7.19 11.95
CA GLU A 354 -5.19 7.56 13.24
C GLU A 354 -4.20 8.29 14.15
N LYS A 355 -2.95 7.80 14.23
CA LYS A 355 -1.86 8.44 15.00
C LYS A 355 -1.66 9.89 14.55
N TYR A 356 -1.57 10.14 13.24
CA TYR A 356 -1.36 11.50 12.72
C TYR A 356 -2.58 12.40 12.84
N PHE A 357 -3.81 11.88 12.70
CA PHE A 357 -5.01 12.66 12.98
C PHE A 357 -5.12 13.06 14.45
N ARG A 358 -4.77 12.15 15.38
CA ARG A 358 -4.71 12.47 16.82
C ARG A 358 -3.62 13.49 17.14
N ARG A 359 -2.44 13.37 16.51
CA ARG A 359 -1.37 14.38 16.62
C ARG A 359 -1.88 15.75 16.16
N LEU A 360 -2.53 15.81 14.99
CA LEU A 360 -3.08 17.05 14.46
C LEU A 360 -4.16 17.64 15.39
N LEU A 361 -5.06 16.83 15.93
CA LEU A 361 -6.06 17.30 16.91
C LEU A 361 -5.45 17.92 18.16
N ASN A 362 -4.30 17.44 18.62
CA ASN A 362 -3.58 18.01 19.76
C ASN A 362 -2.85 19.31 19.42
N GLU A 363 -2.44 19.49 18.15
CA GLU A 363 -1.71 20.67 17.67
C GLU A 363 -2.66 21.82 17.25
N LEU A 364 -3.91 21.52 16.88
CA LEU A 364 -4.86 22.51 16.39
C LEU A 364 -5.60 23.28 17.52
N PRO A 365 -5.78 24.60 17.40
CA PRO A 365 -6.72 25.36 18.24
C PRO A 365 -8.15 24.83 18.10
N HIS A 366 -8.94 24.90 19.18
CA HIS A 366 -10.30 24.33 19.24
C HIS A 366 -11.28 24.85 18.17
N ASP A 367 -11.05 26.02 17.56
CA ASP A 367 -11.88 26.61 16.52
C ASP A 367 -11.40 26.31 15.08
N HIS A 368 -10.29 25.60 14.93
CA HIS A 368 -9.65 25.35 13.64
C HIS A 368 -10.56 24.58 12.66
N ASN A 369 -10.52 24.97 11.38
CA ASN A 369 -11.37 24.38 10.34
C ASN A 369 -11.11 22.88 10.11
N GLY A 370 -9.86 22.44 10.25
CA GLY A 370 -9.47 21.04 10.06
C GLY A 370 -9.90 20.06 11.15
N ILE A 371 -10.44 20.51 12.30
CA ILE A 371 -10.89 19.59 13.37
C ILE A 371 -12.07 18.74 12.91
N ALA A 372 -13.01 19.33 12.17
CA ALA A 372 -14.16 18.60 11.66
C ALA A 372 -13.74 17.49 10.68
N ASP A 373 -12.72 17.75 9.86
CA ASP A 373 -12.17 16.79 8.90
C ASP A 373 -11.37 15.70 9.60
N CYS A 374 -10.60 16.04 10.66
CA CYS A 374 -9.94 15.04 11.50
C CYS A 374 -10.94 14.06 12.12
N TYR A 375 -12.03 14.58 12.71
CA TYR A 375 -13.09 13.72 13.25
C TYR A 375 -13.78 12.91 12.16
N HIS A 376 -14.00 13.48 10.98
CA HIS A 376 -14.57 12.73 9.86
C HIS A 376 -13.68 11.53 9.49
N ASN A 377 -12.39 11.76 9.28
CA ASN A 377 -11.45 10.70 8.89
C ASN A 377 -11.24 9.67 10.00
N LEU A 378 -11.25 10.07 11.28
CA LEU A 378 -11.25 9.11 12.40
C LEU A 378 -12.53 8.26 12.42
N GLY A 379 -13.67 8.84 12.04
CA GLY A 379 -14.93 8.11 11.85
C GLY A 379 -14.87 7.10 10.72
N GLU A 380 -14.25 7.45 9.59
CA GLU A 380 -14.00 6.53 8.47
C GLU A 380 -13.05 5.39 8.87
N ILE A 381 -11.94 5.71 9.56
CA ILE A 381 -11.01 4.69 10.06
C ILE A 381 -11.71 3.71 11.01
N ALA A 382 -12.51 4.21 11.95
CA ALA A 382 -13.27 3.37 12.86
C ALA A 382 -14.30 2.50 12.12
N LEU A 383 -14.92 3.03 11.06
CA LEU A 383 -15.83 2.26 10.20
C LEU A 383 -15.12 1.11 9.50
N GLU A 384 -13.93 1.35 8.94
CA GLU A 384 -13.11 0.32 8.27
C GLU A 384 -12.59 -0.74 9.25
N LYS A 385 -12.28 -0.35 10.50
CA LYS A 385 -11.95 -1.29 11.59
C LYS A 385 -13.15 -2.11 12.08
N GLY A 386 -14.38 -1.69 11.75
CA GLY A 386 -15.62 -2.33 12.19
C GLY A 386 -16.15 -1.81 13.53
N ASP A 387 -15.54 -0.77 14.10
CA ASP A 387 -15.93 -0.15 15.37
C ASP A 387 -17.06 0.86 15.15
N TYR A 388 -18.26 0.35 14.85
CA TYR A 388 -19.38 1.18 14.40
C TYR A 388 -19.84 2.24 15.41
N ASP A 389 -19.76 1.96 16.72
CA ASP A 389 -20.15 2.94 17.74
C ASP A 389 -19.16 4.09 17.85
N VAL A 390 -17.86 3.78 17.80
CA VAL A 390 -16.77 4.78 17.78
C VAL A 390 -16.84 5.61 16.49
N SER A 391 -17.14 4.96 15.37
CA SER A 391 -17.35 5.63 14.09
C SER A 391 -18.48 6.66 14.16
N LEU A 392 -19.63 6.30 14.72
CA LEU A 392 -20.74 7.23 14.93
C LEU A 392 -20.34 8.39 15.84
N GLU A 393 -19.65 8.12 16.95
CA GLU A 393 -19.18 9.18 17.86
C GLU A 393 -18.36 10.24 17.11
N TRP A 394 -17.38 9.80 16.31
CA TRP A 394 -16.54 10.70 15.53
C TRP A 394 -17.31 11.44 14.44
N PHE A 395 -18.19 10.76 13.70
CA PHE A 395 -19.01 11.42 12.70
C PHE A 395 -19.96 12.45 13.29
N TYR A 396 -20.54 12.19 14.47
CA TYR A 396 -21.39 13.16 15.15
C TYR A 396 -20.60 14.37 15.65
N LYS A 397 -19.38 14.18 16.19
CA LYS A 397 -18.49 15.31 16.55
C LYS A 397 -18.13 16.16 15.32
N SER A 398 -17.81 15.52 14.20
CA SER A 398 -17.57 16.21 12.92
C SER A 398 -18.80 16.99 12.46
N LEU A 399 -19.98 16.34 12.49
CA LEU A 399 -21.25 16.93 12.08
C LEU A 399 -21.64 18.13 12.95
N GLU A 400 -21.46 18.06 14.27
CA GLU A 400 -21.75 19.14 15.20
C GLU A 400 -20.95 20.41 14.85
N ILE A 401 -19.64 20.27 14.62
CA ILE A 401 -18.79 21.41 14.23
C ILE A 401 -19.22 21.97 12.88
N LYS A 402 -19.50 21.11 11.89
CA LYS A 402 -19.97 21.55 10.57
C LYS A 402 -21.32 22.27 10.64
N LEU A 403 -22.22 21.87 11.54
CA LEU A 403 -23.52 22.52 11.74
C LEU A 403 -23.40 23.92 12.35
N GLN A 404 -22.41 24.12 13.24
CA GLN A 404 -22.14 25.42 13.86
C GLN A 404 -21.53 26.43 12.85
N LYS A 405 -20.79 25.96 11.86
CA LYS A 405 -20.16 26.78 10.80
C LYS A 405 -21.14 26.98 9.62
N LEU A 406 -22.01 27.99 9.71
CA LEU A 406 -23.15 28.15 8.78
C LEU A 406 -22.86 28.87 7.45
N VAL A 407 -23.58 28.37 6.42
CA VAL A 407 -23.84 28.83 5.03
C VAL A 407 -22.86 28.38 3.93
N SER A 408 -21.54 28.36 4.12
CA SER A 408 -20.61 28.00 3.02
C SER A 408 -20.25 26.51 2.89
N HIS A 409 -20.62 25.67 3.87
CA HIS A 409 -20.21 24.25 3.98
C HIS A 409 -21.37 23.25 3.91
N TYR A 410 -22.47 23.61 3.23
CA TYR A 410 -23.66 22.76 3.15
C TYR A 410 -23.39 21.36 2.53
N PRO A 411 -22.55 21.19 1.48
CA PRO A 411 -22.23 19.87 0.94
C PRO A 411 -21.50 18.93 1.91
N ASP A 412 -20.63 19.47 2.77
CA ASP A 412 -19.82 18.67 3.70
C ASP A 412 -20.68 18.04 4.81
N LEU A 413 -21.84 18.66 5.11
CA LEU A 413 -22.86 18.10 5.99
C LEU A 413 -23.50 16.84 5.38
N ALA A 414 -23.78 16.85 4.07
CA ALA A 414 -24.34 15.69 3.40
C ALA A 414 -23.38 14.50 3.39
N GLU A 415 -22.07 14.74 3.29
CA GLU A 415 -21.07 13.69 3.40
C GLU A 415 -21.04 13.05 4.78
N SER A 416 -21.13 13.87 5.85
CA SER A 416 -21.26 13.35 7.21
C SER A 416 -22.53 12.52 7.39
N TYR A 417 -23.70 13.01 6.91
CA TYR A 417 -24.94 12.23 6.95
C TYR A 417 -24.87 10.94 6.13
N ASN A 418 -24.28 10.98 4.95
CA ASN A 418 -24.09 9.78 4.13
C ASN A 418 -23.21 8.75 4.89
N SER A 419 -22.14 9.19 5.53
CA SER A 419 -21.23 8.31 6.27
C SER A 419 -21.90 7.70 7.51
N ILE A 420 -22.65 8.50 8.28
CA ILE A 420 -23.51 8.01 9.37
C ILE A 420 -24.52 6.96 8.85
N GLY A 421 -25.12 7.21 7.68
CA GLY A 421 -26.01 6.26 7.03
C GLY A 421 -25.32 4.94 6.66
N VAL A 422 -24.06 4.98 6.23
CA VAL A 422 -23.26 3.78 5.97
C VAL A 422 -23.03 2.99 7.25
N VAL A 423 -22.69 3.65 8.35
CA VAL A 423 -22.47 2.99 9.64
C VAL A 423 -23.76 2.31 10.13
N HIS A 424 -24.89 3.02 10.15
CA HIS A 424 -26.16 2.41 10.54
C HIS A 424 -26.56 1.23 9.64
N ARG A 425 -26.34 1.32 8.32
CA ARG A 425 -26.60 0.20 7.41
C ARG A 425 -25.75 -1.02 7.77
N LYS A 426 -24.46 -0.82 8.10
CA LYS A 426 -23.55 -1.90 8.51
C LYS A 426 -23.93 -2.52 9.86
N LYS A 427 -24.48 -1.73 10.79
CA LYS A 427 -25.08 -2.21 12.04
C LYS A 427 -26.40 -2.97 11.86
N GLY A 428 -27.07 -2.81 10.71
CA GLY A 428 -28.42 -3.35 10.46
C GLY A 428 -29.56 -2.39 10.82
N ASP A 429 -29.25 -1.15 11.23
CA ASP A 429 -30.22 -0.10 11.59
C ASP A 429 -30.78 0.59 10.35
N TYR A 430 -31.46 -0.15 9.47
CA TYR A 430 -31.87 0.32 8.15
C TYR A 430 -32.75 1.58 8.16
N ARG A 431 -33.59 1.76 9.18
CA ARG A 431 -34.41 2.97 9.35
C ARG A 431 -33.56 4.22 9.57
N GLN A 432 -32.58 4.16 10.47
CA GLN A 432 -31.67 5.28 10.75
C GLN A 432 -30.76 5.57 9.55
N ALA A 433 -30.37 4.53 8.83
CA ALA A 433 -29.60 4.66 7.61
C ALA A 433 -30.38 5.38 6.50
N LEU A 434 -31.64 4.99 6.26
CA LEU A 434 -32.52 5.68 5.31
C LEU A 434 -32.79 7.13 5.69
N GLU A 435 -33.02 7.42 6.98
CA GLU A 435 -33.17 8.81 7.47
C GLU A 435 -31.93 9.64 7.16
N SER A 436 -30.74 9.11 7.43
CA SER A 436 -29.46 9.77 7.19
C SER A 436 -29.21 9.99 5.69
N TYR A 437 -29.43 8.98 4.85
CA TYR A 437 -29.32 9.14 3.39
C TYR A 437 -30.34 10.12 2.83
N THR A 438 -31.55 10.18 3.38
CA THR A 438 -32.58 11.15 2.96
C THR A 438 -32.15 12.58 3.28
N LYS A 439 -31.56 12.82 4.47
CA LYS A 439 -30.97 14.12 4.83
C LYS A 439 -29.83 14.49 3.89
N ALA A 440 -28.89 13.57 3.64
CA ALA A 440 -27.79 13.77 2.70
C ALA A 440 -28.29 14.10 1.28
N LEU A 441 -29.26 13.34 0.79
CA LEU A 441 -29.87 13.53 -0.53
C LEU A 441 -30.54 14.90 -0.68
N ALA A 442 -31.31 15.34 0.33
CA ALA A 442 -31.96 16.63 0.32
C ALA A 442 -30.93 17.77 0.23
N ILE A 443 -29.85 17.67 1.00
CA ILE A 443 -28.75 18.64 1.01
C ILE A 443 -28.03 18.65 -0.35
N PHE A 444 -27.66 17.48 -0.88
CA PHE A 444 -26.99 17.39 -2.19
C PHE A 444 -27.84 17.93 -3.35
N LYS A 445 -29.16 17.68 -3.33
CA LYS A 445 -30.09 18.23 -4.33
C LYS A 445 -30.24 19.75 -4.26
N GLN A 446 -30.07 20.35 -3.08
CA GLN A 446 -30.07 21.80 -2.93
C GLN A 446 -28.73 22.42 -3.37
N ALA A 447 -27.62 21.72 -3.11
CA ALA A 447 -26.28 22.23 -3.39
C ALA A 447 -25.82 22.03 -4.84
N PHE A 448 -26.33 21.01 -5.53
CA PHE A 448 -25.86 20.60 -6.85
C PHE A 448 -27.01 20.40 -7.84
N ASN A 449 -26.67 20.29 -9.12
CA ASN A 449 -27.64 19.85 -10.13
C ASN A 449 -28.07 18.39 -9.92
N GLU A 450 -29.17 18.00 -10.53
CA GLU A 450 -29.75 16.65 -10.37
C GLU A 450 -28.83 15.52 -10.86
N ASP A 451 -27.86 15.85 -11.73
CA ASP A 451 -26.90 14.91 -12.31
C ASP A 451 -25.61 14.75 -11.49
N ASN A 452 -25.57 15.20 -10.23
CA ASN A 452 -24.38 15.09 -9.40
C ASN A 452 -24.12 13.63 -8.93
N ILE A 453 -22.88 13.15 -9.05
CA ILE A 453 -22.49 11.79 -8.64
C ILE A 453 -22.75 11.50 -7.16
N LYS A 454 -22.71 12.50 -6.27
CA LYS A 454 -23.02 12.32 -4.84
C LYS A 454 -24.51 11.96 -4.63
N ILE A 455 -25.41 12.46 -5.49
CA ILE A 455 -26.83 12.07 -5.50
C ILE A 455 -26.96 10.61 -5.92
N ALA A 456 -26.23 10.18 -6.96
CA ALA A 456 -26.22 8.78 -7.39
C ALA A 456 -25.72 7.85 -6.29
N LYS A 457 -24.69 8.25 -5.53
CA LYS A 457 -24.18 7.49 -4.37
C LYS A 457 -25.25 7.30 -3.28
N CYS A 458 -26.00 8.36 -2.94
CA CYS A 458 -27.13 8.25 -2.01
C CYS A 458 -28.20 7.27 -2.53
N TYR A 459 -28.58 7.36 -3.80
CA TYR A 459 -29.54 6.44 -4.40
C TYR A 459 -29.06 4.99 -4.39
N ASN A 460 -27.80 4.72 -4.72
CA ASN A 460 -27.23 3.37 -4.61
C ASN A 460 -27.26 2.86 -3.16
N ASN A 461 -26.93 3.71 -2.19
CA ASN A 461 -26.96 3.36 -0.77
C ASN A 461 -28.37 3.05 -0.26
N MET A 462 -29.38 3.79 -0.71
CA MET A 462 -30.79 3.51 -0.42
C MET A 462 -31.23 2.20 -1.10
N GLY A 463 -30.85 1.98 -2.36
CA GLY A 463 -31.11 0.74 -3.09
C GLY A 463 -30.56 -0.50 -2.38
N ASN A 464 -29.34 -0.40 -1.83
CA ASN A 464 -28.73 -1.45 -0.99
C ASN A 464 -29.60 -1.79 0.22
N ILE A 465 -30.17 -0.79 0.90
CA ILE A 465 -31.07 -1.03 2.05
C ILE A 465 -32.35 -1.73 1.59
N TYR A 466 -33.00 -1.23 0.56
CA TYR A 466 -34.24 -1.84 0.07
C TYR A 466 -34.02 -3.28 -0.39
N GLN A 467 -32.87 -3.58 -0.98
CA GLN A 467 -32.51 -4.95 -1.33
C GLN A 467 -32.33 -5.84 -0.09
N LEU A 468 -31.65 -5.34 0.96
CA LEU A 468 -31.50 -6.05 2.24
C LEU A 468 -32.84 -6.27 2.97
N GLU A 469 -33.79 -5.35 2.82
CA GLU A 469 -35.16 -5.49 3.30
C GLU A 469 -36.07 -6.33 2.38
N MET A 470 -35.52 -6.95 1.32
CA MET A 470 -36.25 -7.72 0.30
C MET A 470 -37.33 -6.91 -0.46
N LYS A 471 -37.26 -5.58 -0.42
CA LYS A 471 -38.12 -4.66 -1.17
C LYS A 471 -37.52 -4.41 -2.57
N TYR A 472 -37.53 -5.45 -3.39
CA TYR A 472 -36.80 -5.48 -4.66
C TYR A 472 -37.27 -4.42 -5.68
N SER A 473 -38.56 -4.07 -5.70
CA SER A 473 -39.07 -3.02 -6.60
C SER A 473 -38.49 -1.64 -6.25
N ASP A 474 -38.45 -1.29 -4.97
CA ASP A 474 -37.86 -0.04 -4.49
C ASP A 474 -36.35 -0.05 -4.77
N ALA A 475 -35.66 -1.16 -4.48
CA ALA A 475 -34.24 -1.30 -4.76
C ALA A 475 -33.92 -1.04 -6.24
N LEU A 476 -34.71 -1.63 -7.15
CA LEU A 476 -34.55 -1.45 -8.59
C LEU A 476 -34.77 0.01 -9.00
N GLU A 477 -35.81 0.68 -8.48
CA GLU A 477 -36.07 2.09 -8.75
C GLU A 477 -34.88 2.98 -8.35
N TYR A 478 -34.34 2.78 -7.14
CA TYR A 478 -33.22 3.57 -6.65
C TYR A 478 -31.91 3.30 -7.40
N TYR A 479 -31.59 2.03 -7.71
CA TYR A 479 -30.43 1.71 -8.52
C TYR A 479 -30.55 2.26 -9.95
N GLN A 480 -31.75 2.26 -10.55
CA GLN A 480 -31.98 2.85 -11.87
C GLN A 480 -31.79 4.37 -11.86
N LYS A 481 -32.24 5.07 -10.81
CA LYS A 481 -31.96 6.51 -10.64
C LYS A 481 -30.47 6.80 -10.55
N ALA A 482 -29.72 6.01 -9.77
CA ALA A 482 -28.27 6.14 -9.67
C ALA A 482 -27.57 5.90 -11.01
N LEU A 483 -27.94 4.80 -11.70
CA LEU A 483 -27.39 4.45 -13.01
C LEU A 483 -27.65 5.55 -14.05
N ALA A 484 -28.85 6.12 -14.08
CA ALA A 484 -29.20 7.18 -15.04
C ALA A 484 -28.33 8.43 -14.86
N ILE A 485 -28.03 8.82 -13.63
CA ILE A 485 -27.10 9.93 -13.33
C ILE A 485 -25.68 9.58 -13.79
N GLN A 486 -25.20 8.39 -13.42
CA GLN A 486 -23.85 7.94 -13.78
C GLN A 486 -23.65 7.86 -15.30
N GLN A 487 -24.66 7.40 -16.05
CA GLN A 487 -24.60 7.34 -17.53
C GLN A 487 -24.49 8.71 -18.19
N ARG A 488 -24.98 9.78 -17.54
CA ARG A 488 -24.85 11.15 -18.04
C ARG A 488 -23.50 11.77 -17.73
N GLN A 489 -22.85 11.34 -16.65
CA GLN A 489 -21.60 11.91 -16.14
C GLN A 489 -20.35 11.17 -16.61
N PHE A 490 -20.45 9.86 -16.80
CA PHE A 490 -19.31 9.01 -17.10
C PHE A 490 -19.31 8.51 -18.55
N HIS A 491 -18.12 8.27 -19.08
CA HIS A 491 -17.95 7.45 -20.28
C HIS A 491 -18.38 6.00 -19.97
N GLY A 492 -18.76 5.25 -21.01
CA GLY A 492 -19.39 3.93 -20.88
C GLY A 492 -18.59 2.88 -20.08
N ASP A 493 -17.27 3.05 -19.97
CA ASP A 493 -16.36 2.11 -19.32
C ASP A 493 -15.97 2.52 -17.89
N HIS A 494 -16.71 3.42 -17.23
CA HIS A 494 -16.41 3.82 -15.84
C HIS A 494 -16.81 2.72 -14.83
N PRO A 495 -15.94 2.35 -13.86
CA PRO A 495 -16.20 1.30 -12.86
C PRO A 495 -17.55 1.38 -12.13
N ASP A 496 -17.99 2.60 -11.80
CA ASP A 496 -19.25 2.83 -11.10
C ASP A 496 -20.47 2.37 -11.90
N LEU A 497 -20.42 2.46 -13.25
CA LEU A 497 -21.46 1.90 -14.11
C LEU A 497 -21.49 0.38 -13.98
N GLY A 498 -20.31 -0.25 -14.01
CA GLY A 498 -20.15 -1.68 -13.81
C GLY A 498 -20.75 -2.14 -12.47
N SER A 499 -20.48 -1.39 -11.39
CA SER A 499 -21.05 -1.67 -10.06
C SER A 499 -22.57 -1.54 -10.02
N SER A 500 -23.13 -0.49 -10.62
CA SER A 500 -24.58 -0.28 -10.69
C SER A 500 -25.31 -1.37 -11.49
N TYR A 501 -24.75 -1.79 -12.64
CA TYR A 501 -25.28 -2.95 -13.37
C TYR A 501 -25.21 -4.23 -12.53
N GLY A 502 -24.12 -4.45 -11.78
CA GLY A 502 -23.99 -5.58 -10.87
C GLY A 502 -25.08 -5.60 -9.79
N ASN A 503 -25.36 -4.46 -9.17
CA ASN A 503 -26.42 -4.33 -8.17
C ASN A 503 -27.82 -4.63 -8.75
N ILE A 504 -28.12 -4.09 -9.93
CA ILE A 504 -29.37 -4.38 -10.65
C ILE A 504 -29.46 -5.87 -11.01
N GLY A 505 -28.35 -6.47 -11.44
CA GLY A 505 -28.25 -7.91 -11.69
C GLY A 505 -28.61 -8.74 -10.46
N GLY A 506 -28.12 -8.34 -9.29
CA GLY A 506 -28.44 -8.99 -8.01
C GLY A 506 -29.92 -8.89 -7.64
N VAL A 507 -30.55 -7.75 -7.87
CA VAL A 507 -32.00 -7.60 -7.65
C VAL A 507 -32.80 -8.53 -8.58
N TYR A 508 -32.45 -8.59 -9.87
CA TYR A 508 -33.11 -9.51 -10.81
C TYR A 508 -32.86 -10.98 -10.45
N GLN A 509 -31.69 -11.32 -9.92
CA GLN A 509 -31.41 -12.66 -9.43
C GLN A 509 -32.33 -13.01 -8.26
N CYS A 510 -32.47 -12.14 -7.26
CA CYS A 510 -33.40 -12.34 -6.14
C CYS A 510 -34.87 -12.49 -6.59
N LEU A 511 -35.25 -11.79 -7.67
CA LEU A 511 -36.55 -11.90 -8.33
C LEU A 511 -36.70 -13.15 -9.23
N ARG A 512 -35.68 -14.01 -9.32
CA ARG A 512 -35.60 -15.18 -10.22
C ARG A 512 -35.79 -14.84 -11.70
N GLN A 513 -35.46 -13.61 -12.09
CA GLN A 513 -35.47 -13.16 -13.49
C GLN A 513 -34.09 -13.38 -14.10
N HIS A 514 -33.71 -14.65 -14.26
CA HIS A 514 -32.35 -15.07 -14.57
C HIS A 514 -31.76 -14.43 -15.83
N ASP A 515 -32.54 -14.30 -16.91
CA ASP A 515 -32.02 -13.69 -18.16
C ASP A 515 -31.73 -12.19 -18.01
N ARG A 516 -32.52 -11.47 -17.20
CA ARG A 516 -32.25 -10.06 -16.89
C ARG A 516 -31.06 -9.93 -15.94
N ALA A 517 -30.91 -10.83 -14.98
CA ALA A 517 -29.74 -10.88 -14.10
C ALA A 517 -28.45 -11.10 -14.92
N LEU A 518 -28.43 -12.13 -15.79
CA LEU A 518 -27.30 -12.41 -16.68
C LEU A 518 -26.97 -11.23 -17.59
N LYS A 519 -27.97 -10.57 -18.19
CA LYS A 519 -27.74 -9.38 -19.02
C LYS A 519 -27.00 -8.29 -18.24
N ASN A 520 -27.46 -7.96 -17.04
CA ASN A 520 -26.86 -6.91 -16.22
C ASN A 520 -25.47 -7.31 -15.69
N TYR A 521 -25.30 -8.55 -15.22
CA TYR A 521 -23.98 -9.02 -14.77
C TYR A 521 -22.96 -9.10 -15.90
N LYS A 522 -23.36 -9.46 -17.13
CA LYS A 522 -22.44 -9.43 -18.29
C LYS A 522 -22.02 -8.02 -18.67
N MET A 523 -22.94 -7.05 -18.64
CA MET A 523 -22.59 -5.63 -18.82
C MET A 523 -21.64 -5.14 -17.71
N SER A 524 -21.90 -5.54 -16.47
CA SER A 524 -21.01 -5.26 -15.33
C SER A 524 -19.62 -5.83 -15.57
N LEU A 525 -19.52 -7.09 -15.98
CA LEU A 525 -18.26 -7.77 -16.25
C LEU A 525 -17.47 -7.08 -17.36
N GLU A 526 -18.12 -6.76 -18.49
CA GLU A 526 -17.46 -6.11 -19.64
C GLU A 526 -16.84 -4.76 -19.24
N ILE A 527 -17.57 -3.94 -18.48
CA ILE A 527 -17.07 -2.66 -17.98
C ILE A 527 -15.89 -2.90 -17.04
N LEU A 528 -16.05 -3.77 -16.04
CA LEU A 528 -15.02 -4.03 -15.04
C LEU A 528 -13.73 -4.61 -15.64
N GLU A 529 -13.83 -5.46 -16.67
CA GLU A 529 -12.67 -6.01 -17.40
C GLU A 529 -11.90 -4.93 -18.18
N LYS A 530 -12.58 -3.87 -18.64
CA LYS A 530 -11.92 -2.71 -19.27
C LYS A 530 -11.36 -1.74 -18.23
N SER A 531 -12.03 -1.55 -17.10
CA SER A 531 -11.61 -0.55 -16.10
C SER A 531 -10.54 -1.04 -15.14
N PHE A 532 -10.39 -2.35 -14.94
CA PHE A 532 -9.51 -2.91 -13.91
C PHE A 532 -8.53 -3.95 -14.48
N PRO A 533 -7.38 -4.18 -13.81
CA PRO A 533 -6.52 -5.33 -14.09
C PRO A 533 -7.32 -6.63 -14.01
N SER A 534 -6.95 -7.63 -14.82
CA SER A 534 -7.65 -8.92 -14.93
C SER A 534 -7.81 -9.67 -13.59
N GLN A 535 -6.99 -9.34 -12.60
CA GLN A 535 -6.99 -9.95 -11.27
C GLN A 535 -7.91 -9.25 -10.26
N HIS A 536 -8.67 -8.24 -10.68
CA HIS A 536 -9.40 -7.40 -9.74
C HIS A 536 -10.52 -8.15 -8.99
N PRO A 537 -10.66 -7.97 -7.66
CA PRO A 537 -11.65 -8.69 -6.85
C PRO A 537 -13.11 -8.56 -7.33
N LEU A 538 -13.48 -7.41 -7.92
CA LEU A 538 -14.82 -7.19 -8.46
C LEU A 538 -15.11 -8.04 -9.69
N ILE A 539 -14.11 -8.27 -10.56
CA ILE A 539 -14.26 -9.16 -11.73
C ILE A 539 -14.57 -10.58 -11.25
N ALA A 540 -13.80 -11.10 -10.29
CA ALA A 540 -14.06 -12.41 -9.70
C ALA A 540 -15.44 -12.51 -9.02
N MET A 541 -15.89 -11.46 -8.34
CA MET A 541 -17.21 -11.42 -7.72
C MET A 541 -18.33 -11.48 -8.77
N THR A 542 -18.21 -10.70 -9.85
CA THR A 542 -19.20 -10.70 -10.93
C THR A 542 -19.24 -12.03 -11.67
N LEU A 543 -18.08 -12.64 -11.95
CA LEU A 543 -17.99 -14.00 -12.51
C LEU A 543 -18.68 -15.03 -11.61
N LYS A 544 -18.43 -14.98 -10.30
CA LYS A 544 -19.13 -15.84 -9.33
C LYS A 544 -20.65 -15.64 -9.41
N ASN A 545 -21.13 -14.41 -9.40
CA ASN A 545 -22.57 -14.13 -9.47
C ASN A 545 -23.21 -14.65 -10.77
N ILE A 546 -22.51 -14.52 -11.91
CA ILE A 546 -22.94 -15.13 -13.18
C ILE A 546 -23.03 -16.66 -13.04
N GLY A 547 -22.03 -17.28 -12.41
CA GLY A 547 -22.01 -18.72 -12.12
C GLY A 547 -23.23 -19.16 -11.31
N ILE A 548 -23.58 -18.42 -10.25
CA ILE A 548 -24.78 -18.70 -9.44
C ILE A 548 -26.05 -18.60 -10.29
N VAL A 549 -26.18 -17.59 -11.15
CA VAL A 549 -27.38 -17.47 -12.00
C VAL A 549 -27.49 -18.62 -13.00
N TYR A 550 -26.37 -19.11 -13.55
CA TYR A 550 -26.38 -20.31 -14.39
C TYR A 550 -26.72 -21.59 -13.59
N GLU A 551 -26.24 -21.72 -12.35
CA GLU A 551 -26.61 -22.80 -11.45
C GLU A 551 -28.12 -22.79 -11.19
N ASP A 552 -28.70 -21.62 -10.88
CA ASP A 552 -30.15 -21.45 -10.65
C ASP A 552 -30.99 -21.82 -11.88
N LYS A 553 -30.44 -21.64 -13.10
CA LYS A 553 -31.08 -22.07 -14.36
C LYS A 553 -30.94 -23.57 -14.65
N GLY A 554 -30.10 -24.30 -13.90
CA GLY A 554 -29.74 -25.69 -14.17
C GLY A 554 -28.68 -25.86 -15.27
N GLU A 555 -28.06 -24.78 -15.74
CA GLU A 555 -26.98 -24.79 -16.74
C GLU A 555 -25.62 -25.03 -16.06
N LEU A 556 -25.46 -26.23 -15.50
CA LEU A 556 -24.38 -26.55 -14.55
C LEU A 556 -22.97 -26.46 -15.15
N GLN A 557 -22.79 -26.78 -16.43
CA GLN A 557 -21.49 -26.70 -17.10
C GLN A 557 -21.02 -25.25 -17.24
N GLN A 558 -21.93 -24.34 -17.58
CA GLN A 558 -21.69 -22.91 -17.63
C GLN A 558 -21.37 -22.38 -16.23
N ALA A 559 -22.16 -22.76 -15.22
CA ALA A 559 -21.94 -22.36 -13.83
C ALA A 559 -20.52 -22.73 -13.36
N LEU A 560 -20.12 -23.99 -13.61
CA LEU A 560 -18.79 -24.47 -13.26
C LEU A 560 -17.67 -23.66 -13.92
N ALA A 561 -17.78 -23.40 -15.23
CA ALA A 561 -16.78 -22.62 -15.96
C ALA A 561 -16.61 -21.20 -15.41
N TYR A 562 -17.69 -20.56 -14.95
CA TYR A 562 -17.62 -19.23 -14.34
C TYR A 562 -17.02 -19.26 -12.94
N PHE A 563 -17.33 -20.29 -12.13
CA PHE A 563 -16.71 -20.45 -10.82
C PHE A 563 -15.21 -20.72 -10.91
N GLU A 564 -14.76 -21.57 -11.83
CA GLU A 564 -13.33 -21.86 -12.03
C GLU A 564 -12.56 -20.60 -12.49
N LYS A 565 -13.16 -19.74 -13.33
CA LYS A 565 -12.58 -18.43 -13.68
C LYS A 565 -12.47 -17.49 -12.48
N ALA A 566 -13.51 -17.43 -11.64
CA ALA A 566 -13.49 -16.60 -10.43
C ALA A 566 -12.44 -17.09 -9.42
N GLU A 567 -12.29 -18.42 -9.28
CA GLU A 567 -11.29 -19.05 -8.43
C GLU A 567 -9.87 -18.72 -8.91
N ALA A 568 -9.60 -18.85 -10.21
CA ALA A 568 -8.30 -18.57 -10.79
C ALA A 568 -7.82 -17.14 -10.49
N ILE A 569 -8.71 -16.15 -10.61
CA ILE A 569 -8.41 -14.76 -10.24
C ILE A 569 -8.12 -14.65 -8.74
N ARG A 570 -8.95 -15.24 -7.87
CA ARG A 570 -8.79 -15.13 -6.42
C ARG A 570 -7.53 -15.82 -5.90
N ARG A 571 -7.12 -16.95 -6.49
CA ARG A 571 -5.88 -17.67 -6.14
C ARG A 571 -4.62 -16.89 -6.47
N GLN A 572 -4.65 -16.02 -7.48
CA GLN A 572 -3.52 -15.15 -7.79
C GLN A 572 -3.37 -14.00 -6.80
N ALA A 573 -4.49 -13.53 -6.21
CA ALA A 573 -4.50 -12.35 -5.35
C ALA A 573 -4.48 -12.66 -3.84
N LEU A 574 -4.90 -13.86 -3.42
CA LEU A 574 -5.14 -14.19 -2.02
C LEU A 574 -4.53 -15.56 -1.65
N PRO A 575 -4.06 -15.75 -0.41
CA PRO A 575 -3.64 -17.05 0.09
C PRO A 575 -4.78 -18.07 0.00
N SER A 576 -4.46 -19.34 -0.24
CA SER A 576 -5.45 -20.43 -0.37
C SER A 576 -6.39 -20.58 0.83
N THR A 577 -5.98 -20.09 2.00
CA THR A 577 -6.77 -20.12 3.24
C THR A 577 -7.83 -19.01 3.33
N HIS A 578 -7.87 -18.07 2.37
CA HIS A 578 -8.77 -16.93 2.43
C HIS A 578 -10.25 -17.35 2.29
N PRO A 579 -11.18 -16.86 3.13
CA PRO A 579 -12.60 -17.26 3.12
C PRO A 579 -13.29 -17.18 1.74
N HIS A 580 -13.00 -16.13 0.96
CA HIS A 580 -13.53 -15.99 -0.40
C HIS A 580 -13.11 -17.11 -1.36
N ILE A 581 -11.90 -17.66 -1.26
CA ILE A 581 -11.48 -18.80 -2.09
C ILE A 581 -12.26 -20.04 -1.68
N ARG A 582 -12.32 -20.30 -0.37
CA ARG A 582 -13.08 -21.44 0.17
C ARG A 582 -14.54 -21.44 -0.26
N LEU A 583 -15.21 -20.27 -0.23
CA LEU A 583 -16.59 -20.16 -0.68
C LEU A 583 -16.77 -20.51 -2.17
N ILE A 584 -15.81 -20.13 -3.02
CA ILE A 584 -15.85 -20.47 -4.46
C ILE A 584 -15.55 -21.95 -4.65
N GLU A 585 -14.60 -22.53 -3.91
CA GLU A 585 -14.32 -23.97 -3.93
C GLU A 585 -15.56 -24.78 -3.52
N GLU A 586 -16.27 -24.35 -2.47
CA GLU A 586 -17.54 -24.96 -2.04
C GLU A 586 -18.61 -24.89 -3.15
N ASP A 587 -18.71 -23.77 -3.87
CA ASP A 587 -19.59 -23.62 -5.03
C ASP A 587 -19.21 -24.59 -6.17
N ILE A 588 -17.91 -24.71 -6.48
CA ILE A 588 -17.38 -25.63 -7.51
C ILE A 588 -17.68 -27.09 -7.14
N GLN A 589 -17.41 -27.50 -5.90
CA GLN A 589 -17.68 -28.85 -5.44
C GLN A 589 -19.17 -29.18 -5.48
N ARG A 590 -20.02 -28.23 -5.05
CA ARG A 590 -21.47 -28.38 -5.11
C ARG A 590 -21.95 -28.62 -6.55
N VAL A 591 -21.50 -27.81 -7.52
CA VAL A 591 -21.89 -27.97 -8.92
C VAL A 591 -21.32 -29.25 -9.54
N LYS A 592 -20.07 -29.62 -9.25
CA LYS A 592 -19.48 -30.90 -9.72
C LYS A 592 -20.28 -32.11 -9.25
N LEU A 593 -20.72 -32.10 -7.98
CA LEU A 593 -21.59 -33.15 -7.44
C LEU A 593 -22.96 -33.20 -8.13
N GLN A 594 -23.54 -32.04 -8.49
CA GLN A 594 -24.79 -32.01 -9.25
C GLN A 594 -24.59 -32.57 -10.66
N ILE A 595 -23.53 -32.17 -11.38
CA ILE A 595 -23.21 -32.69 -12.72
C ILE A 595 -23.09 -34.23 -12.68
N ASN A 596 -22.34 -34.77 -11.72
CA ASN A 596 -22.14 -36.22 -11.58
C ASN A 596 -23.42 -37.01 -11.20
N LYS A 597 -24.45 -36.35 -10.67
CA LYS A 597 -25.74 -36.98 -10.37
C LYS A 597 -26.68 -37.04 -11.57
N PHE A 598 -26.45 -36.19 -12.58
CA PHE A 598 -27.31 -36.05 -13.77
C PHE A 598 -26.59 -36.45 -15.08
N SER A 599 -25.36 -36.97 -14.97
CA SER A 599 -24.60 -37.64 -16.05
C SER A 599 -24.69 -39.15 -15.89
#